data_AF-A0A7S3SLF5-F1
#
_entry.id   AF-A0A7S3SLF5-F1
#
_cell.length_a   1.000
_cell.length_b   1.000
_cell.length_c   1.000
_cell.angle_alpha   90.00
_cell.angle_beta   90.00
_cell.angle_gamma   90.00
#
_symmetry.space_group_name_H-M   'P 1'
#
loop_
_entity.id
_entity.type
_entity.pdbx_description
1 polymer ?
#
loop_
_entity_poly.entity_id
_entity_poly.type
_entity_poly.pdbx_seq_one_letter_code
_entity_poly.pdbx_strand_id
1 'polypeptide(L)'
;STTKMFTAVAVMQLAERGLLSLNASVTDYISQAVVDNLTSGNAQGLQIRHLLGHCSGMGDYLNWSPNFNDTDVLKFYGVSGAKNYTPQDILQLTDQLSKPAHILGRQGFDSY
;
A
#
# COMPACT_ATOMS: atom_id res chain seq x y z
N SER A 1 13.24 1.76 0.73
CA SER A 1 13.62 2.43 2.00
C SER A 1 13.94 1.37 3.07
N THR A 2 14.75 1.71 4.08
CA THR A 2 15.19 0.78 5.15
C THR A 2 14.07 0.44 6.14
N THR A 3 13.19 1.39 6.47
CA THR A 3 12.07 1.19 7.42
C THR A 3 11.17 0.00 7.05
N LYS A 4 10.99 -0.29 5.75
CA LYS A 4 10.19 -1.42 5.27
C LYS A 4 10.70 -2.77 5.78
N MET A 5 12.01 -2.92 5.97
CA MET A 5 12.58 -4.15 6.53
C MET A 5 12.13 -4.36 7.97
N PHE A 6 12.10 -3.30 8.79
CA PHE A 6 11.62 -3.41 10.18
C PHE A 6 10.15 -3.80 10.24
N THR A 7 9.32 -3.17 9.41
CA THR A 7 7.89 -3.54 9.30
C THR A 7 7.73 -4.97 8.80
N ALA A 8 8.49 -5.39 7.79
CA ALA A 8 8.44 -6.76 7.26
C ALA A 8 8.82 -7.79 8.34
N VAL A 9 9.88 -7.54 9.11
CA VAL A 9 10.29 -8.41 10.23
C VAL A 9 9.18 -8.50 11.28
N ALA A 10 8.54 -7.39 11.65
CA ALA A 10 7.42 -7.41 12.60
C ALA A 10 6.24 -8.25 12.07
N VAL A 11 5.91 -8.15 10.78
CA VAL A 11 4.86 -8.97 10.15
C VAL A 11 5.25 -10.46 10.15
N MET A 12 6.52 -10.79 9.86
CA MET A 12 7.03 -12.16 9.91
C MET A 12 6.96 -12.74 11.33
N GLN A 13 7.29 -11.96 12.36
CA GLN A 13 7.17 -12.39 13.76
C GLN A 13 5.72 -12.68 14.16
N LEU A 14 4.76 -11.90 13.68
CA LEU A 14 3.34 -12.18 13.88
C LEU A 14 2.91 -13.47 13.15
N ALA A 15 3.45 -13.70 11.95
CA ALA A 15 3.18 -14.92 11.19
C ALA A 15 3.75 -16.17 11.87
N GLU A 16 4.98 -16.12 12.38
CA GLU A 16 5.59 -17.20 13.16
C GLU A 16 4.80 -17.56 14.42
N ARG A 17 4.19 -16.57 15.07
CA ARG A 17 3.32 -16.76 16.24
C ARG A 17 1.92 -17.27 15.88
N GLY A 18 1.62 -17.45 14.60
CA GLY A 18 0.30 -17.87 14.12
C GLY A 18 -0.80 -16.80 14.30
N LEU A 19 -0.42 -15.53 14.53
CA LEU A 19 -1.37 -14.43 14.70
C LEU A 19 -1.84 -13.85 13.36
N LEU A 20 -1.08 -14.09 12.30
CA LEU A 20 -1.48 -13.80 10.92
C LEU A 20 -0.93 -14.86 9.97
N SER A 21 -1.51 -14.97 8.77
CA SER A 21 -0.97 -15.79 7.69
C SER A 21 -0.53 -14.91 6.53
N LEU A 22 0.63 -15.22 5.94
CA LEU A 22 1.10 -14.53 4.72
C LEU A 22 0.17 -14.76 3.52
N ASN A 23 -0.62 -15.83 3.58
CA ASN A 23 -1.61 -16.20 2.57
C ASN A 23 -3.04 -15.77 2.95
N ALA A 24 -3.22 -15.12 4.11
CA ALA A 24 -4.51 -14.53 4.46
C ALA A 24 -4.83 -13.36 3.53
N SER A 25 -6.11 -13.12 3.33
CA SER A 25 -6.57 -11.95 2.58
C SER A 25 -6.21 -10.70 3.39
N VAL A 26 -5.76 -9.64 2.71
CA VAL A 26 -5.59 -8.34 3.37
C VAL A 26 -6.93 -7.85 3.96
N THR A 27 -8.04 -8.26 3.33
CA THR A 27 -9.39 -7.86 3.72
C THR A 27 -9.88 -8.52 5.02
N ASP A 28 -9.13 -9.51 5.54
CA ASP A 28 -9.34 -10.08 6.87
C ASP A 28 -8.92 -9.11 7.99
N TYR A 29 -8.05 -8.14 7.68
CA TYR A 29 -7.46 -7.20 8.65
C TYR A 29 -7.78 -5.73 8.37
N ILE A 30 -8.05 -5.39 7.10
CA ILE A 30 -8.37 -4.03 6.64
C ILE A 30 -9.70 -4.08 5.89
N SER A 31 -10.56 -3.08 6.02
CA SER A 31 -11.87 -3.13 5.36
C SER A 31 -11.74 -3.23 3.83
N GLN A 32 -12.59 -4.06 3.23
CA GLN A 32 -12.67 -4.26 1.78
C GLN A 32 -12.68 -2.94 1.01
N ALA A 33 -13.51 -1.97 1.43
CA ALA A 33 -13.63 -0.67 0.77
C ALA A 33 -12.30 0.09 0.71
N VAL A 34 -11.50 0.08 1.78
CA VAL A 34 -10.18 0.73 1.80
C VAL A 34 -9.23 0.03 0.82
N VAL A 35 -9.21 -1.29 0.84
CA VAL A 35 -8.31 -2.06 -0.05
C VAL A 35 -8.70 -1.89 -1.51
N ASP A 36 -10.00 -1.89 -1.82
CA ASP A 36 -10.49 -1.67 -3.18
C ASP A 36 -10.14 -0.29 -3.71
N ASN A 37 -10.24 0.75 -2.87
CA ASN A 37 -9.86 2.10 -3.28
C ASN A 37 -8.36 2.18 -3.63
N LEU A 38 -7.50 1.55 -2.82
CA LEU A 38 -6.05 1.55 -3.06
C LEU A 38 -5.60 0.68 -4.25
N THR A 39 -6.44 -0.26 -4.68
CA THR A 39 -6.11 -1.25 -5.73
C THR A 39 -7.00 -1.14 -6.98
N SER A 40 -7.89 -0.15 -7.02
CA SER A 40 -8.97 0.01 -8.01
C SER A 40 -9.83 -1.24 -8.19
N GLY A 41 -10.40 -1.72 -7.08
CA GLY A 41 -11.37 -2.81 -7.06
C GLY A 41 -10.75 -4.21 -7.13
N ASN A 42 -9.43 -4.33 -6.93
CA ASN A 42 -8.72 -5.61 -6.98
C ASN A 42 -8.38 -6.14 -5.58
N ALA A 43 -9.11 -5.75 -4.53
CA ALA A 43 -8.82 -6.29 -3.19
C ALA A 43 -9.05 -7.81 -3.11
N GLN A 44 -9.93 -8.33 -3.96
CA GLN A 44 -10.14 -9.77 -4.16
C GLN A 44 -8.83 -10.44 -4.64
N GLY A 45 -8.26 -11.30 -3.79
CA GLY A 45 -7.01 -12.04 -4.08
C GLY A 45 -5.73 -11.38 -3.56
N LEU A 46 -5.82 -10.14 -3.04
CA LEU A 46 -4.70 -9.48 -2.39
C LEU A 46 -4.40 -10.16 -1.05
N GLN A 47 -3.19 -10.72 -0.92
CA GLN A 47 -2.72 -11.41 0.29
C GLN A 47 -1.61 -10.62 0.96
N ILE A 48 -1.37 -10.88 2.24
CA ILE A 48 -0.34 -10.18 3.04
C ILE A 48 1.04 -10.24 2.36
N ARG A 49 1.42 -11.38 1.77
CA ARG A 49 2.69 -11.51 1.04
C ARG A 49 2.82 -10.56 -0.16
N HIS A 50 1.72 -10.18 -0.81
CA HIS A 50 1.76 -9.26 -1.95
C HIS A 50 2.13 -7.84 -1.49
N LEU A 51 1.72 -7.43 -0.27
CA LEU A 51 2.15 -6.16 0.33
C LEU A 51 3.65 -6.17 0.62
N LEU A 52 4.17 -7.28 1.19
CA LEU A 52 5.58 -7.42 1.52
C LEU A 52 6.48 -7.49 0.27
N GLY A 53 5.98 -8.10 -0.80
CA GLY A 53 6.69 -8.28 -2.07
C GLY A 53 6.58 -7.09 -3.03
N HIS A 54 5.86 -6.02 -2.67
CA HIS A 54 5.56 -4.91 -3.59
C HIS A 54 4.78 -5.33 -4.87
N CYS A 55 3.98 -6.39 -4.78
CA CYS A 55 3.19 -6.95 -5.88
C CYS A 55 1.68 -6.72 -5.70
N SER A 56 1.29 -5.75 -4.87
CA SER A 56 -0.11 -5.50 -4.53
C SER A 56 -0.91 -4.76 -5.61
N GLY A 57 -0.23 -4.23 -6.63
CA GLY A 57 -0.85 -3.32 -7.60
C GLY A 57 -1.05 -1.88 -7.12
N MET A 58 -0.80 -1.58 -5.83
CA MET A 58 -1.00 -0.24 -5.27
C MET A 58 -0.01 0.79 -5.84
N GLY A 59 -0.51 1.99 -6.14
CA GLY A 59 0.32 3.13 -6.54
C GLY A 59 1.05 3.78 -5.36
N ASP A 60 2.20 4.39 -5.63
CA ASP A 60 2.92 5.20 -4.63
C ASP A 60 2.26 6.59 -4.51
N TYR A 61 1.84 6.94 -3.30
CA TYR A 61 1.15 8.22 -3.04
C TYR A 61 2.08 9.43 -3.16
N LEU A 62 3.40 9.27 -3.07
CA LEU A 62 4.35 10.37 -3.28
C LEU A 62 4.93 10.39 -4.70
N ASN A 63 4.98 9.23 -5.36
CA ASN A 63 5.63 9.09 -6.66
C ASN A 63 4.70 8.51 -7.72
N TRP A 64 3.62 9.24 -8.01
CA TRP A 64 2.60 8.85 -9.00
C TRP A 64 2.79 9.49 -10.39
N SER A 65 3.76 10.41 -10.54
CA SER A 65 4.03 11.11 -11.79
C SER A 65 5.52 11.40 -11.93
N PRO A 66 6.14 11.10 -13.09
CA PRO A 66 7.54 11.42 -13.35
C PRO A 66 7.79 12.93 -13.47
N ASN A 67 6.74 13.74 -13.63
CA ASN A 67 6.82 15.19 -13.80
C ASN A 67 6.67 15.96 -12.48
N PHE A 68 6.41 15.27 -11.37
CA PHE A 68 6.26 15.89 -10.04
C PHE A 68 7.34 15.35 -9.11
N ASN A 69 8.00 16.25 -8.38
CA ASN A 69 8.81 15.85 -7.22
C ASN A 69 7.92 15.78 -5.97
N ASP A 70 8.47 15.25 -4.87
CA ASP A 70 7.76 15.13 -3.59
C ASP A 70 7.15 16.45 -3.12
N THR A 71 7.81 17.59 -3.33
CA THR A 71 7.27 18.90 -2.92
C THR A 71 6.05 19.30 -3.74
N ASP A 72 6.07 19.01 -5.05
CA ASP A 72 4.93 19.29 -5.92
C ASP A 72 3.74 18.39 -5.58
N VAL A 73 4.00 17.12 -5.27
CA VAL A 73 2.95 16.18 -4.82
C VAL A 73 2.38 16.58 -3.46
N LEU A 74 3.21 17.02 -2.52
CA LEU A 74 2.74 17.53 -1.23
C LEU A 74 1.91 18.82 -1.39
N LYS A 75 2.35 19.77 -2.24
CA LYS A 75 1.54 20.95 -2.57
C LYS A 75 0.21 20.57 -3.21
N PHE A 76 0.21 19.58 -4.09
CA PHE A 76 -1.00 19.05 -4.71
C PHE A 76 -1.97 18.48 -3.66
N TYR A 77 -1.46 17.81 -2.63
CA TYR A 77 -2.23 17.40 -1.45
C TYR A 77 -2.66 18.56 -0.53
N GLY A 78 -2.40 19.82 -0.90
CA GLY A 78 -2.70 21.00 -0.07
C GLY A 78 -1.84 21.08 1.19
N VAL A 79 -0.70 20.39 1.21
CA VAL A 79 0.21 20.34 2.35
C VAL A 79 1.20 21.49 2.25
N SER A 80 1.27 22.30 3.30
CA SER A 80 2.34 23.29 3.46
C SER A 80 2.96 23.21 4.85
N GLY A 81 4.30 23.19 4.91
CA GLY A 81 5.06 23.09 6.15
C GLY A 81 5.10 21.69 6.77
N ALA A 82 5.71 21.60 7.95
CA ALA A 82 5.76 20.36 8.72
C ALA A 82 4.37 20.06 9.31
N LYS A 83 3.82 18.90 8.95
CA LYS A 83 2.55 18.39 9.49
C LYS A 83 2.76 16.95 9.96
N ASN A 84 2.13 16.60 11.07
CA ASN A 84 2.06 15.23 11.53
C ASN A 84 0.90 14.54 10.82
N TYR A 85 1.20 13.41 10.18
CA TYR A 85 0.20 12.57 9.52
C TYR A 85 0.00 11.29 10.29
N THR A 86 -1.24 10.97 10.57
CA THR A 86 -1.63 9.63 10.96
C THR A 86 -1.68 8.73 9.72
N PRO A 87 -1.57 7.40 9.87
CA PRO A 87 -1.81 6.47 8.77
C PRO A 87 -3.17 6.70 8.08
N GLN A 88 -4.20 7.07 8.85
CA GLN A 88 -5.53 7.38 8.34
C GLN A 88 -5.53 8.64 7.46
N ASP A 89 -4.78 9.68 7.82
CA ASP A 89 -4.65 10.88 6.98
C ASP A 89 -4.02 10.53 5.62
N ILE A 90 -2.99 9.67 5.63
CA ILE A 90 -2.32 9.22 4.40
C ILE A 90 -3.27 8.39 3.53
N LEU A 91 -4.07 7.49 4.14
CA LEU A 91 -5.07 6.71 3.42
C LEU A 91 -6.10 7.61 2.73
N GLN A 92 -6.61 8.63 3.44
CA GLN A 92 -7.57 9.60 2.87
C GLN A 92 -6.97 10.42 1.73
N LEU A 93 -5.70 10.83 1.84
CA LEU A 93 -5.00 11.53 0.76
C LEU A 93 -4.82 10.65 -0.49
N THR A 94 -4.49 9.36 -0.25
CA THR A 94 -4.24 8.40 -1.32
C THR A 94 -5.52 8.03 -2.06
N ASP A 95 -6.64 7.93 -1.34
CA ASP A 95 -7.98 7.62 -1.87
C ASP A 95 -8.43 8.60 -2.96
N GLN A 96 -8.13 9.89 -2.79
CA GLN A 96 -8.60 10.91 -3.71
C GLN A 96 -7.82 10.96 -5.04
N LEU A 97 -6.60 10.43 -5.08
CA LEU A 97 -5.59 10.90 -6.04
C LEU A 97 -4.64 9.84 -6.60
N SER A 98 -4.52 8.66 -5.97
CA SER A 98 -3.60 7.62 -6.45
C SER A 98 -4.26 6.74 -7.51
N LYS A 99 -3.52 6.47 -8.60
CA LYS A 99 -3.88 5.45 -9.59
C LYS A 99 -3.13 4.16 -9.28
N PRO A 100 -3.77 2.98 -9.35
CA PRO A 100 -3.09 1.71 -9.17
C PRO A 100 -1.99 1.56 -10.23
N ALA A 101 -0.86 0.98 -9.84
CA ALA A 101 0.28 0.78 -10.73
C ALA A 101 0.08 -0.41 -11.67
N HIS A 102 -0.62 -1.46 -11.21
CA HIS A 102 -0.95 -2.65 -12.00
C HIS A 102 -2.09 -3.45 -11.35
N ILE A 103 -2.62 -4.44 -12.06
CA ILE A 103 -3.63 -5.39 -11.57
C ILE A 103 -2.90 -6.62 -11.02
N LEU A 104 -3.38 -7.15 -9.89
CA LEU A 104 -2.95 -8.43 -9.32
C LEU A 104 -3.15 -9.57 -10.33
N GLY A 105 -2.30 -10.60 -10.33
CA GLY A 105 -2.41 -11.72 -11.28
C GLY A 105 -1.74 -11.48 -12.63
N ARG A 106 -1.12 -10.32 -12.86
CA ARG A 106 -0.36 -10.07 -14.10
C ARG A 106 0.91 -10.93 -14.09
N GLN A 107 1.07 -11.76 -15.14
CA GLN A 107 2.29 -12.57 -15.31
C GLN A 107 3.56 -11.73 -15.11
N GLY A 108 4.45 -12.20 -14.23
CA GLY A 108 5.71 -11.54 -13.88
C GLY A 108 5.71 -10.72 -12.58
N PHE A 109 4.55 -10.48 -11.96
CA PHE A 109 4.46 -9.76 -10.68
C PHE A 109 4.13 -10.69 -9.49
N ASP A 110 3.47 -11.83 -9.72
CA ASP A 110 3.02 -12.72 -8.63
C ASP A 110 3.91 -13.96 -8.41
N SER A 111 5.07 -14.03 -9.07
CA SER A 111 5.94 -15.21 -9.05
C SER A 111 6.87 -15.24 -7.83
N TYR A 112 6.32 -15.58 -6.67
CA TYR A 112 7.07 -16.06 -5.50
C TYR A 112 6.33 -17.23 -4.84
#